data_AF-A0A2M7KJ80-F1
#
_entry.id   AF-A0A2M7KJ80-F1
#
_cell.length_a   1.000
_cell.length_b   1.000
_cell.length_c   1.000
_cell.angle_alpha   90.00
_cell.angle_beta   90.00
_cell.angle_gamma   90.00
#
_symmetry.space_group_name_H-M   'P 1'
#
loop_
_entity.id
_entity.type
_entity.pdbx_description
1 polymer ?
#
loop_
_entity_poly.entity_id
_entity_poly.type
_entity_poly.pdbx_seq_one_letter_code
_entity_poly.pdbx_strand_id
1 'polypeptide(L)'
;MELEFKPDFEATRQQWTAFWRGDNGRPALAAVLPKPGVEPVAKPPYTAGREGNFGPVIDQLLRWGETQEFLGEAIPFFYLEFAADHFATFLGAGLRFHESGNGNGWAVPCIPAKVKNTPKSRCDFGSVWENTLCPTSAARL
;
A
#
# COMPACT_ATOMS: atom_id res chain seq x y z
N MET A 1 5.93 22.33 -3.00
CA MET A 1 6.48 21.11 -3.61
C MET A 1 5.71 20.89 -4.89
N GLU A 2 6.41 20.69 -6.00
CA GLU A 2 5.79 20.39 -7.30
C GLU A 2 6.00 18.91 -7.62
N LEU A 3 4.93 18.23 -8.04
CA LEU A 3 4.99 16.85 -8.50
C LEU A 3 4.76 16.84 -10.01
N GLU A 4 5.65 16.19 -10.75
CA GLU A 4 5.62 16.14 -12.22
C GLU A 4 4.26 15.68 -12.76
N PHE A 5 3.69 14.62 -12.19
CA PHE A 5 2.40 14.07 -12.61
C PHE A 5 1.19 14.61 -11.82
N LYS A 6 1.40 15.56 -10.91
CA LYS A 6 0.33 16.21 -10.13
C LYS A 6 0.65 17.70 -9.92
N PRO A 7 0.57 18.53 -10.97
CA PRO A 7 0.95 19.94 -10.88
C PRO A 7 0.10 20.73 -9.86
N ASP A 8 -1.14 20.32 -9.64
CA ASP A 8 -2.07 20.87 -8.65
C ASP A 8 -1.97 20.20 -7.27
N PHE A 9 -0.85 19.55 -6.95
CA PHE A 9 -0.64 18.80 -5.70
C PHE A 9 -0.99 19.61 -4.45
N GLU A 10 -0.64 20.89 -4.39
CA GLU A 10 -0.88 21.72 -3.21
C GLU A 10 -2.38 21.91 -2.94
N ALA A 11 -3.19 22.12 -3.99
CA ALA A 11 -4.65 22.17 -3.87
C ALA A 11 -5.22 20.82 -3.44
N THR A 12 -4.72 19.72 -4.01
CA THR A 12 -5.10 18.35 -3.62
C THR A 12 -4.77 18.06 -2.16
N ARG A 13 -3.60 18.48 -1.67
CA ARG A 13 -3.17 18.33 -0.28
C ARG A 13 -4.11 19.05 0.69
N GLN A 14 -4.52 20.27 0.34
CA GLN A 14 -5.48 21.05 1.14
C GLN A 14 -6.84 20.36 1.17
N GLN A 15 -7.32 19.84 0.03
CA GLN A 15 -8.58 19.11 -0.03
C GLN A 15 -8.55 17.82 0.79
N TRP A 16 -7.46 17.03 0.73
CA TRP A 16 -7.28 15.87 1.60
C TRP A 16 -7.27 16.26 3.09
N THR A 17 -6.60 17.36 3.43
CA THR A 17 -6.59 17.87 4.80
C THR A 17 -8.00 18.24 5.28
N ALA A 18 -8.79 18.90 4.44
CA ALA A 18 -10.18 19.25 4.74
C ALA A 18 -11.06 18.00 4.88
N PHE A 19 -10.89 17.01 3.98
CA PHE A 19 -11.61 15.73 4.06
C PHE A 19 -11.38 15.02 5.38
N TRP A 20 -10.12 14.89 5.82
CA TRP A 20 -9.80 14.22 7.10
C TRP A 20 -10.30 14.99 8.33
N ARG A 21 -10.54 16.30 8.21
CA ARG A 21 -11.15 17.12 9.26
C ARG A 21 -12.68 17.10 9.23
N GLY A 22 -13.29 16.67 8.12
CA GLY A 22 -14.73 16.77 7.88
C GLY A 22 -15.19 18.15 7.38
N ASP A 23 -14.26 19.01 6.94
CA ASP A 23 -14.53 20.38 6.50
C ASP A 23 -14.58 20.51 4.96
N ASN A 24 -14.62 19.39 4.23
CA ASN A 24 -14.56 19.41 2.77
C ASN A 24 -15.87 19.94 2.17
N GLY A 25 -15.79 21.04 1.42
CA GLY A 25 -16.95 21.65 0.74
C GLY A 25 -17.49 20.85 -0.46
N ARG A 26 -16.82 19.76 -0.85
CA ARG A 26 -17.24 18.84 -1.91
C ARG A 26 -16.74 17.42 -1.63
N PRO A 27 -17.36 16.38 -2.20
CA PRO A 27 -16.82 15.02 -2.16
C PRO A 27 -15.37 14.95 -2.66
N ALA A 28 -14.56 14.12 -2.02
CA ALA A 28 -13.24 13.75 -2.54
C ALA A 28 -13.40 12.73 -3.67
N LEU A 29 -12.87 13.04 -4.84
CA LEU A 29 -12.87 12.20 -6.02
C LEU A 29 -11.44 11.91 -6.42
N ALA A 30 -11.05 10.64 -6.44
CA ALA A 30 -9.74 10.21 -6.92
C ALA A 30 -9.93 9.27 -8.10
N ALA A 31 -9.56 9.73 -9.30
CA ALA A 31 -9.61 8.93 -10.51
C ALA A 31 -8.28 8.98 -11.26
N VAL A 32 -7.87 7.85 -11.82
CA VAL A 32 -6.69 7.73 -12.68
C VAL A 32 -7.16 7.16 -14.00
N LEU A 33 -6.97 7.91 -15.07
CA LEU A 33 -7.44 7.56 -16.41
C LEU A 33 -6.31 7.67 -17.43
N PRO A 34 -6.31 6.89 -18.51
CA PRO A 34 -5.40 7.10 -19.63
C PRO A 34 -5.60 8.49 -20.25
N LYS A 35 -4.49 9.14 -20.64
CA LYS A 35 -4.55 10.39 -21.40
C LYS A 35 -5.18 10.16 -22.78
N PRO A 36 -6.01 11.08 -23.30
CA PRO A 36 -6.59 10.95 -24.64
C PRO A 36 -5.52 10.81 -25.73
N GLY A 37 -5.67 9.82 -26.61
CA GLY A 37 -4.77 9.58 -27.73
C GLY A 37 -3.39 9.01 -27.36
N VAL A 38 -3.18 8.61 -26.11
CA VAL A 38 -1.95 7.96 -25.64
C VAL A 38 -2.25 6.50 -25.33
N GLU A 39 -1.43 5.59 -25.84
CA GLU A 39 -1.53 4.16 -25.51
C GLU A 39 -1.18 3.94 -24.03
N PRO A 40 -2.08 3.38 -23.21
CA PRO A 40 -1.82 3.22 -21.78
C PRO A 40 -0.73 2.18 -21.50
N VAL A 41 0.24 2.56 -20.67
CA VAL A 41 1.17 1.61 -20.06
C VAL A 41 0.53 1.06 -18.79
N ALA A 42 0.69 -0.23 -18.51
CA ALA A 42 0.20 -0.82 -17.28
C ALA A 42 1.10 -0.43 -16.08
N LYS A 43 0.49 -0.16 -14.92
CA LYS A 43 1.21 0.02 -13.66
C LYS A 43 1.97 -1.26 -13.30
N PRO A 44 3.17 -1.18 -12.68
CA PRO A 44 3.83 -2.38 -12.19
C PRO A 44 2.92 -3.16 -11.25
N PRO A 45 2.91 -4.51 -11.32
CA PRO A 45 2.06 -5.33 -10.48
C PRO A 45 2.42 -5.19 -9.00
N TYR A 46 1.48 -5.53 -8.12
CA TYR A 46 1.75 -5.60 -6.69
C TYR A 46 2.91 -6.57 -6.41
N THR A 47 3.79 -6.23 -5.47
CA THR A 47 5.05 -6.93 -5.17
C THR A 47 6.14 -6.89 -6.25
N ALA A 48 5.97 -6.10 -7.32
CA ALA A 48 7.04 -5.91 -8.30
C ALA A 48 8.34 -5.45 -7.62
N GLY A 49 9.46 -6.08 -7.98
CA GLY A 49 10.76 -5.82 -7.35
C GLY A 49 11.02 -6.59 -6.05
N ARG A 50 10.13 -7.49 -5.62
CA ARG A 50 10.35 -8.35 -4.42
C ARG A 50 11.65 -9.16 -4.44
N GLU A 51 12.23 -9.39 -5.61
CA GLU A 51 13.51 -10.09 -5.82
C GLU A 51 14.72 -9.15 -5.74
N GLY A 52 14.51 -7.88 -5.41
CA GLY A 52 15.55 -6.86 -5.29
C GLY A 52 15.89 -6.12 -6.60
N ASN A 53 15.26 -6.49 -7.72
CA ASN A 53 15.48 -5.83 -9.01
C ASN A 53 14.46 -4.69 -9.24
N PHE A 54 14.77 -3.50 -8.74
CA PHE A 54 13.86 -2.34 -8.80
C PHE A 54 13.98 -1.47 -10.06
N GLY A 55 15.10 -1.53 -10.79
CA GLY A 55 15.34 -0.68 -11.96
C GLY A 55 14.20 -0.75 -12.99
N PRO A 56 13.87 -1.95 -13.50
CA PRO A 56 12.76 -2.12 -14.45
C PRO A 56 11.39 -1.72 -13.89
N VAL A 57 11.20 -1.86 -12.57
CA VAL A 57 9.95 -1.48 -11.87
C VAL A 57 9.79 0.03 -11.87
N ILE A 58 10.87 0.76 -11.56
CA ILE A 58 10.90 2.22 -11.59
C ILE A 58 10.65 2.72 -13.02
N ASP A 59 11.33 2.15 -14.02
CA ASP A 59 11.16 2.53 -15.43
C ASP A 59 9.73 2.30 -15.92
N GLN A 60 9.09 1.21 -15.51
CA GLN A 60 7.69 0.96 -15.84
C GLN A 60 6.76 1.93 -15.08
N LEU A 61 7.04 2.25 -13.81
CA LEU A 61 6.23 3.18 -13.03
C LEU A 61 6.24 4.59 -13.62
N LEU A 62 7.41 5.08 -14.06
CA LEU A 62 7.55 6.40 -14.70
C LEU A 62 6.78 6.44 -16.02
N ARG A 63 6.96 5.44 -16.89
CA ARG A 63 6.18 5.31 -18.14
C ARG A 63 4.67 5.20 -17.90
N TRP A 64 4.26 4.47 -16.86
CA TRP A 64 2.86 4.48 -16.44
C TRP A 64 2.40 5.90 -16.11
N GLY A 65 3.13 6.63 -15.27
CA GLY A 65 2.82 8.03 -14.91
C GLY A 65 2.70 8.97 -16.13
N GLU A 66 3.55 8.80 -17.13
CA GLU A 66 3.50 9.57 -18.39
C GLU A 66 2.21 9.35 -19.19
N THR A 67 1.59 8.16 -19.09
CA THR A 67 0.38 7.80 -19.85
C THR A 67 -0.93 8.08 -19.11
N GLN A 68 -0.88 8.40 -17.81
CA GLN A 68 -2.08 8.62 -17.00
C GLN A 68 -2.33 10.09 -16.67
N GLU A 69 -3.61 10.43 -16.52
CA GLU A 69 -4.10 11.67 -15.93
C GLU A 69 -4.64 11.39 -14.52
N PHE A 70 -4.19 12.19 -13.55
CA PHE A 70 -4.50 12.05 -12.12
C PHE A 70 -5.54 13.10 -11.72
N LEU A 71 -6.82 12.73 -11.78
CA LEU A 71 -7.94 13.64 -11.60
C LEU A 71 -8.32 13.80 -10.11
N GLY A 72 -8.70 15.03 -9.77
CA GLY A 72 -9.15 15.42 -8.44
C GLY A 72 -8.09 15.19 -7.37
N GLU A 73 -8.40 14.30 -6.43
CA GLU A 73 -7.60 13.97 -5.26
C GLU A 73 -6.67 12.78 -5.49
N ALA A 74 -6.62 12.22 -6.70
CA ALA A 74 -5.69 11.14 -7.04
C ALA A 74 -4.24 11.61 -6.96
N ILE A 75 -3.44 10.97 -6.11
CA ILE A 75 -1.99 11.22 -6.02
C ILE A 75 -1.27 10.06 -6.70
N PRO A 76 -0.30 10.31 -7.60
CA PRO A 76 0.54 9.25 -8.15
C PRO A 76 1.35 8.59 -7.02
N PHE A 77 1.18 7.29 -6.82
CA PHE A 77 1.94 6.54 -5.82
C PHE A 77 2.19 5.09 -6.29
N PHE A 78 3.20 4.44 -5.72
CA PHE A 78 3.46 3.02 -5.85
C PHE A 78 3.79 2.43 -4.48
N TYR A 79 3.17 1.29 -4.13
CA TYR A 79 3.44 0.62 -2.87
C TYR A 79 4.78 -0.12 -2.95
N LEU A 80 5.73 0.28 -2.12
CA LEU A 80 6.92 -0.51 -1.80
C LEU A 80 6.60 -1.51 -0.69
N GLU A 81 5.54 -2.27 -0.91
CA GLU A 81 5.05 -3.31 -0.02
C GLU A 81 5.06 -4.65 -0.76
N PHE A 82 5.54 -5.69 -0.09
CA PHE A 82 5.63 -7.03 -0.67
C PHE A 82 4.57 -7.99 -0.09
N ALA A 83 4.06 -7.68 1.09
CA ALA A 83 2.98 -8.39 1.76
C ALA A 83 2.59 -7.60 3.00
N ALA A 84 1.38 -7.81 3.52
CA ALA A 84 0.96 -7.27 4.81
C ALA A 84 1.95 -7.59 5.94
N ASP A 85 2.61 -8.76 5.85
CA ASP A 85 3.57 -9.25 6.84
C ASP A 85 5.03 -8.79 6.62
N HIS A 86 5.32 -7.95 5.61
CA HIS A 86 6.71 -7.59 5.27
C HIS A 86 7.49 -6.92 6.42
N PHE A 87 6.79 -6.30 7.38
CA PHE A 87 7.40 -5.76 8.60
C PHE A 87 8.01 -6.84 9.47
N ALA A 88 7.41 -8.03 9.55
CA ALA A 88 8.00 -9.15 10.27
C ALA A 88 9.32 -9.58 9.62
N THR A 89 9.45 -9.43 8.30
CA THR A 89 10.71 -9.68 7.58
C THR A 89 11.80 -8.69 7.96
N PHE A 90 11.47 -7.41 8.13
CA PHE A 90 12.41 -6.42 8.68
C PHE A 90 12.86 -6.76 10.11
N LEU A 91 12.05 -7.51 10.86
CA LEU A 91 12.36 -8.02 12.19
C LEU A 91 13.02 -9.42 12.19
N GLY A 92 13.35 -9.97 11.02
CA GLY A 92 14.09 -11.23 10.86
C GLY A 92 13.25 -12.47 10.56
N ALA A 93 11.94 -12.35 10.34
CA ALA A 93 11.14 -13.44 9.82
C ALA A 93 11.45 -13.71 8.34
N GLY A 94 11.29 -14.95 7.87
CA GLY A 94 11.25 -15.22 6.43
C GLY A 94 9.97 -14.67 5.80
N LEU A 95 9.94 -14.47 4.49
CA LEU A 95 8.71 -14.16 3.73
C LEU A 95 8.51 -15.20 2.64
N ARG A 96 7.32 -15.82 2.57
CA ARG A 96 6.98 -16.79 1.53
C ARG A 96 5.82 -16.30 0.70
N PHE A 97 5.94 -16.43 -0.61
CA PHE A 97 4.88 -16.11 -1.55
C PHE A 97 4.17 -17.39 -1.99
N HIS A 98 2.86 -17.29 -2.21
CA HIS A 98 2.13 -18.36 -2.86
C HIS A 98 2.61 -18.56 -4.30
N GLU A 99 2.72 -19.81 -4.75
CA GLU A 99 3.24 -20.16 -6.09
C GLU A 99 2.38 -19.60 -7.23
N SER A 100 1.09 -19.37 -6.98
CA SER A 100 0.18 -18.76 -7.97
C SER A 100 0.43 -17.27 -8.24
N GLY A 101 1.39 -16.63 -7.56
CA GLY A 101 1.90 -15.30 -7.93
C GLY A 101 1.03 -14.10 -7.57
N ASN A 102 -0.14 -14.29 -6.96
CA ASN A 102 -1.11 -13.20 -6.72
C ASN A 102 -0.85 -12.37 -5.44
N GLY A 103 0.39 -12.05 -5.11
CA GLY A 103 0.70 -11.06 -4.06
C GLY A 103 0.44 -11.49 -2.60
N ASN A 104 -0.02 -12.72 -2.36
CA ASN A 104 -0.29 -13.21 -1.01
C ASN A 104 1.00 -13.76 -0.36
N GLY A 105 1.89 -12.86 0.05
CA GLY A 105 3.04 -13.21 0.87
C GLY A 105 2.68 -13.34 2.35
N TRP A 106 3.25 -14.32 3.04
CA TRP A 106 3.06 -14.53 4.49
C TRP A 106 4.40 -14.69 5.18
N ALA A 107 4.54 -14.09 6.36
CA ALA A 107 5.75 -14.28 7.16
C ALA A 107 5.88 -15.74 7.60
N VAL A 108 7.11 -16.23 7.62
CA VAL A 108 7.45 -17.53 8.20
C VAL A 108 7.57 -17.33 9.71
N PRO A 109 6.73 -18.01 10.52
CA PRO A 109 6.82 -17.90 11.98
C PRO A 109 8.22 -18.29 12.47
N CYS A 110 8.88 -17.37 13.19
CA CYS A 110 10.25 -17.55 13.68
C CYS A 110 10.40 -17.33 15.19
N ILE A 111 9.35 -16.92 15.89
CA ILE A 111 9.35 -16.75 17.35
C ILE A 111 9.13 -18.10 18.03
N PRO A 112 10.04 -18.56 18.91
CA PRO A 112 9.84 -19.80 19.66
C PRO A 112 8.62 -19.72 20.57
N ALA A 113 7.83 -20.79 20.66
CA ALA A 113 6.60 -20.87 21.47
C ALA A 113 6.78 -20.57 22.98
N LYS A 114 8.03 -20.55 23.47
CA LYS A 114 8.38 -20.27 24.87
C LYS A 114 8.56 -18.78 25.19
N VAL A 115 8.58 -17.89 24.18
CA VAL A 115 8.54 -16.43 24.38
C VAL A 115 7.09 -16.00 24.60
N LYS A 116 6.47 -16.47 25.70
CA LYS A 116 5.08 -16.16 26.08
C LYS A 116 4.93 -14.86 26.90
N ASN A 117 6.04 -14.19 27.21
CA ASN A 117 6.07 -12.94 27.97
C ASN A 117 6.45 -11.75 27.08
N THR A 118 5.95 -11.69 25.85
CA THR A 118 5.73 -10.38 25.25
C THR A 118 4.73 -9.63 26.13
N PRO A 119 4.92 -8.33 26.40
CA PRO A 119 3.87 -7.56 27.05
C PRO A 119 2.60 -7.81 26.25
N LYS A 120 1.47 -8.07 26.92
CA LYS A 120 0.16 -7.93 26.29
C LYS A 120 0.05 -6.46 25.90
N SER A 121 0.70 -6.07 24.82
CA SER A 121 0.51 -4.76 24.21
C SER A 121 -0.95 -4.77 23.86
N ARG A 122 -1.71 -4.06 24.68
CA ARG A 122 -3.10 -3.73 24.47
C ARG A 122 -3.19 -3.23 23.04
N CYS A 123 -3.65 -4.08 22.13
CA CYS A 123 -4.07 -3.66 20.81
C CYS A 123 -5.29 -2.79 21.08
N ASP A 124 -5.05 -1.51 21.31
CA ASP A 124 -6.07 -0.46 21.39
C ASP A 124 -6.06 0.26 20.03
N PHE A 125 -6.17 -0.54 18.95
CA PHE A 125 -6.24 -0.03 17.58
C PHE A 125 -7.71 0.02 17.20
N GLY A 126 -8.34 1.15 17.53
CA GLY A 126 -9.74 1.49 17.24
C GLY A 126 -10.42 0.59 16.21
N SER A 127 -11.22 -0.35 16.74
CA SER A 127 -12.42 -1.02 16.23
C SER A 127 -12.48 -1.62 14.81
N VAL A 128 -11.46 -1.54 13.95
CA VAL A 128 -11.47 -2.26 12.64
C VAL A 128 -10.38 -3.32 12.57
N TRP A 129 -9.17 -2.99 13.04
CA TRP A 129 -8.01 -3.89 12.92
C TRP A 129 -7.96 -5.00 13.97
N GLU A 130 -8.65 -4.82 15.09
CA GLU A 130 -8.74 -5.82 16.17
C GLU A 130 -9.40 -7.14 15.73
N ASN A 131 -10.37 -7.09 14.80
CA ASN A 131 -11.04 -8.29 14.31
C ASN A 131 -10.34 -8.95 13.13
N THR A 132 -9.52 -8.20 12.38
CA THR A 132 -8.88 -8.69 11.14
C THR A 132 -7.48 -9.26 11.38
N LEU A 133 -6.74 -8.73 12.36
CA LEU A 133 -5.31 -9.05 12.56
C LEU A 133 -5.00 -9.77 13.87
N CYS A 134 -5.98 -10.02 14.74
CA CYS A 134 -5.76 -10.70 16.01
C CYS A 134 -5.99 -12.22 15.87
N PRO A 135 -4.96 -13.07 15.87
CA PRO A 135 -5.11 -14.51 15.61
C PRO A 135 -5.87 -15.25 16.72
N THR A 136 -6.10 -14.61 17.87
CA THR A 136 -6.76 -15.24 19.01
C THR A 136 -8.28 -15.35 18.90
N SER A 137 -8.93 -14.64 17.97
CA SER A 137 -10.38 -14.77 17.75
C SER A 137 -10.76 -15.95 16.86
N ALA A 138 -9.86 -16.40 15.97
CA ALA A 138 -10.11 -17.50 15.03
C ALA A 138 -10.00 -18.91 15.65
N ALA A 139 -9.58 -19.03 16.92
CA ALA A 139 -9.43 -20.31 17.63
C ALA A 139 -10.64 -20.69 18.51
N ARG A 140 -11.81 -20.07 18.29
CA ARG A 140 -13.07 -20.42 18.97
C ARG A 140 -14.18 -20.74 17.96
N LEU A 141 -13.99 -21.80 17.18
CA LEU A 141 -15.05 -22.63 16.62
C LEU A 141 -14.58 -24.09 16.64
#